data_AF-A0A0K9XIY6-F1
#
_entry.id   AF-A0A0K9XIY6-F1
#
_cell.length_a   1.000
_cell.length_b   1.000
_cell.length_c   1.000
_cell.angle_alpha   90.00
_cell.angle_beta   90.00
_cell.angle_gamma   90.00
#
_symmetry.space_group_name_H-M   'P 1'
#
loop_
_entity.id
_entity.type
_entity.pdbx_description
1 polymer ?
#
loop_
_entity_poly.entity_id
_entity_poly.type
_entity_poly.pdbx_seq_one_letter_code
_entity_poly.pdbx_strand_id
1 'polypeptide(L)'
;MTTRQEVRWAGLAGVIAFPALVLSVLASHDFPHLFPNWGSSTDRIVDYFARNSGLYLAQCYVGFFAYPLTLFFIAGLTAVLRRAGRPTVSLLAITPAMTVVVVLHTLATVLWVMASAGAGYHHTFDDSLIRFSFEASLFVWLPAQPFVSLTAFCTGMAIRRTRALPRWTAAYSFATAALGLPHVFFLFVDRGWFAPGEGPSLALFGLFYLWTAVLGLAMLRLPAGSRSGDEGT
;
A
#
# COMPACT_ATOMS: atom_id res chain seq x y z
N MET A 1 18.38 14.69 -13.97
CA MET A 1 19.23 14.31 -12.83
C MET A 1 18.39 14.46 -11.57
N THR A 2 18.16 13.41 -10.76
CA THR A 2 17.50 13.55 -9.46
C THR A 2 18.44 14.13 -8.39
N THR A 3 18.06 15.21 -7.71
CA THR A 3 18.90 15.84 -6.69
C THR A 3 18.92 15.05 -5.37
N ARG A 4 19.90 15.32 -4.47
CA ARG A 4 19.90 14.76 -3.10
C ARG A 4 18.59 15.07 -2.37
N GLN A 5 18.07 16.27 -2.59
CA GLN A 5 16.84 16.75 -2.00
C GLN A 5 15.65 15.89 -2.46
N GLU A 6 15.56 15.54 -3.74
CA GLU A 6 14.51 14.65 -4.26
C GLU A 6 14.57 13.25 -3.65
N VAL A 7 15.75 12.67 -3.46
CA VAL A 7 15.89 11.35 -2.79
C VAL A 7 15.39 11.44 -1.34
N ARG A 8 15.69 12.54 -0.64
CA ARG A 8 15.20 12.75 0.73
C ARG A 8 13.69 12.93 0.78
N TRP A 9 13.12 13.71 -0.13
CA TRP A 9 11.66 13.87 -0.22
C TRP A 9 10.96 12.55 -0.54
N ALA A 10 11.50 11.75 -1.46
CA ALA A 10 10.96 10.44 -1.77
C ALA A 10 11.03 9.49 -0.55
N GLY A 11 12.16 9.50 0.17
CA GLY A 11 12.30 8.74 1.42
C GLY A 11 11.30 9.17 2.49
N LEU A 12 11.12 10.47 2.69
CA LEU A 12 10.11 11.03 3.62
C LEU A 12 8.69 10.64 3.21
N ALA A 13 8.35 10.67 1.92
CA ALA A 13 7.04 10.26 1.43
C ALA A 13 6.73 8.81 1.81
N GLY A 14 7.70 7.90 1.70
CA GLY A 14 7.55 6.50 2.12
C GLY A 14 7.36 6.35 3.64
N VAL A 15 8.03 7.18 4.44
CA VAL A 15 7.90 7.20 5.91
C VAL A 15 6.57 7.78 6.35
N ILE A 16 6.07 8.84 5.71
CA ILE A 16 4.81 9.51 6.04
C ILE A 16 3.60 8.67 5.61
N ALA A 17 3.71 7.92 4.51
CA ALA A 17 2.63 7.04 4.03
C ALA A 17 2.27 5.95 5.05
N PHE A 18 3.23 5.47 5.85
CA PHE A 18 3.01 4.42 6.87
C PHE A 18 2.07 4.84 8.02
N PRO A 19 2.38 5.88 8.83
CA PRO A 19 1.51 6.26 9.94
C PRO A 19 0.15 6.73 9.43
N ALA A 20 0.09 7.38 8.27
CA ALA A 20 -1.16 7.78 7.64
C ALA A 20 -2.13 6.60 7.48
N LEU A 21 -1.64 5.47 6.93
CA LEU A 21 -2.51 4.32 6.64
C LEU A 21 -2.62 3.30 7.77
N VAL A 22 -1.60 3.14 8.61
CA VAL A 22 -1.64 2.16 9.71
C VAL A 22 -2.36 2.73 10.92
N LEU A 23 -2.15 3.99 11.29
CA LEU A 23 -2.84 4.57 12.45
C LEU A 23 -4.32 4.78 12.17
N SER A 24 -4.68 5.06 10.91
CA SER A 24 -6.07 5.22 10.53
C SER A 24 -6.83 3.90 10.70
N VAL A 25 -6.22 2.77 10.31
CA VAL A 25 -6.77 1.42 10.54
C VAL A 25 -6.78 1.06 12.02
N LEU A 26 -5.70 1.31 12.78
CA LEU A 26 -5.65 1.00 14.22
C LEU A 26 -6.58 1.86 15.09
N ALA A 27 -7.05 3.00 14.58
CA ALA A 27 -8.07 3.79 15.26
C ALA A 27 -9.45 3.11 15.30
N SER A 28 -9.65 2.02 14.55
CA SER A 28 -10.84 1.18 14.72
C SER A 28 -10.67 0.29 15.96
N HIS A 29 -11.59 0.43 16.92
CA HIS A 29 -11.48 -0.15 18.27
C HIS A 29 -11.68 -1.68 18.33
N ASP A 30 -12.01 -2.32 17.21
CA ASP A 30 -12.50 -3.71 17.17
C ASP A 30 -11.44 -4.74 16.70
N PHE A 31 -10.14 -4.49 16.93
CA PHE A 31 -9.10 -5.44 16.50
C PHE A 31 -9.24 -6.81 17.19
N PRO A 32 -9.20 -7.95 16.46
CA PRO A 32 -8.81 -8.13 15.06
C PRO A 32 -9.96 -8.08 14.02
N HIS A 33 -11.21 -7.93 14.45
CA HIS A 33 -12.40 -7.88 13.60
C HIS A 33 -12.72 -6.44 13.19
N LEU A 34 -11.79 -5.83 12.44
CA LEU A 34 -11.87 -4.42 12.09
C LEU A 34 -12.99 -4.08 11.11
N PHE A 35 -13.47 -5.06 10.34
CA PHE A 35 -14.54 -4.90 9.36
C PHE A 35 -15.47 -6.12 9.42
N PRO A 36 -16.74 -5.99 8.99
CA PRO A 36 -17.51 -7.16 8.62
C PRO A 36 -16.75 -7.94 7.55
N ASN A 37 -16.78 -9.27 7.62
CA ASN A 37 -16.26 -10.08 6.52
C ASN A 37 -17.28 -10.12 5.37
N TRP A 38 -16.82 -10.45 4.16
CA TRP A 38 -17.69 -10.57 2.98
C TRP A 38 -18.83 -11.60 3.13
N GLY A 39 -18.70 -12.56 4.06
CA GLY A 39 -19.73 -13.56 4.40
C GLY A 39 -20.77 -13.06 5.41
N SER A 40 -20.66 -11.81 5.87
CA SER A 40 -21.61 -11.19 6.80
C SER A 40 -22.97 -10.93 6.15
N SER A 41 -24.02 -10.84 6.97
CA SER A 41 -25.35 -10.44 6.49
C SER A 41 -25.32 -9.00 5.98
N THR A 42 -26.23 -8.68 5.05
CA THR A 42 -26.39 -7.33 4.50
C THR A 42 -26.63 -6.32 5.61
N ASP A 43 -27.57 -6.62 6.51
CA ASP A 43 -27.91 -5.76 7.66
C ASP A 43 -26.69 -5.45 8.52
N ARG A 44 -25.83 -6.45 8.75
CA ARG A 44 -24.60 -6.25 9.53
C ARG A 44 -23.61 -5.32 8.82
N ILE A 45 -23.47 -5.44 7.51
CA ILE A 45 -22.59 -4.58 6.71
C ILE A 45 -23.13 -3.14 6.71
N VAL A 46 -24.42 -2.96 6.48
CA VAL A 46 -25.07 -1.64 6.44
C VAL A 46 -24.98 -0.96 7.80
N ASP A 47 -25.38 -1.64 8.87
CA ASP A 47 -25.33 -1.15 10.26
C ASP A 47 -23.89 -0.83 10.70
N TYR A 48 -22.92 -1.60 10.20
CA TYR A 48 -21.51 -1.32 10.43
C TYR A 48 -21.07 0.02 9.83
N PHE A 49 -21.36 0.25 8.54
CA PHE A 49 -21.00 1.48 7.85
C PHE A 49 -21.80 2.68 8.37
N ALA A 50 -23.06 2.51 8.74
CA ALA A 50 -23.87 3.56 9.35
C ALA A 50 -23.23 4.08 10.65
N ARG A 51 -22.79 3.17 11.53
CA ARG A 51 -22.18 3.52 12.82
C ARG A 51 -20.77 4.09 12.71
N ASN A 52 -20.01 3.69 11.70
CA ASN A 52 -18.59 4.03 11.58
C ASN A 52 -18.26 4.96 10.39
N SER A 53 -19.28 5.50 9.70
CA SER A 53 -19.13 6.27 8.45
C SER A 53 -18.07 7.37 8.53
N GLY A 54 -18.08 8.19 9.59
CA GLY A 54 -17.12 9.27 9.76
C GLY A 54 -15.66 8.80 9.87
N LEU A 55 -15.43 7.71 10.61
CA LEU A 55 -14.10 7.10 10.74
C LEU A 55 -13.62 6.56 9.40
N TYR A 56 -14.50 5.89 8.65
CA TYR A 56 -14.16 5.33 7.34
C TYR A 56 -13.87 6.37 6.29
N LEU A 57 -14.68 7.42 6.24
CA LEU A 57 -14.43 8.54 5.33
C LEU A 57 -13.07 9.16 5.65
N ALA A 58 -12.76 9.41 6.92
CA ALA A 58 -11.44 9.92 7.32
C ALA A 58 -10.30 8.98 6.89
N GLN A 59 -10.42 7.66 7.11
CA GLN A 59 -9.44 6.67 6.64
C GLN A 59 -9.26 6.72 5.12
N CYS A 60 -10.37 6.78 4.36
CA CYS A 60 -10.35 6.84 2.89
C CYS A 60 -9.66 8.12 2.39
N TYR A 61 -9.94 9.27 3.00
CA TYR A 61 -9.26 10.53 2.67
C TYR A 61 -7.76 10.44 2.94
N VAL A 62 -7.36 9.87 4.07
CA VAL A 62 -5.95 9.63 4.36
C VAL A 62 -5.31 8.71 3.31
N GLY A 63 -6.04 7.69 2.85
CA GLY A 63 -5.62 6.84 1.73
C GLY A 63 -5.38 7.61 0.44
N PHE A 64 -6.30 8.50 0.05
CA PHE A 64 -6.13 9.36 -1.14
C PHE A 64 -4.87 10.24 -1.08
N PHE A 65 -4.44 10.66 0.11
CA PHE A 65 -3.15 11.37 0.26
C PHE A 65 -1.96 10.43 0.28
N ALA A 66 -2.08 9.25 0.88
CA ALA A 66 -0.99 8.29 1.02
C ALA A 66 -0.64 7.60 -0.32
N TYR A 67 -1.58 7.39 -1.24
CA TYR A 67 -1.30 6.71 -2.51
C TYR A 67 -0.36 7.52 -3.44
N PRO A 68 -0.56 8.83 -3.69
CA PRO A 68 0.40 9.66 -4.42
C PRO A 68 1.77 9.71 -3.74
N LEU A 69 1.83 9.79 -2.40
CA LEU A 69 3.09 9.73 -1.65
C LEU A 69 3.82 8.40 -1.88
N THR A 70 3.08 7.30 -1.94
CA THR A 70 3.64 5.97 -2.22
C THR A 70 4.20 5.88 -3.64
N LEU A 71 3.51 6.44 -4.65
CA LEU A 71 4.05 6.54 -6.01
C LEU A 71 5.30 7.40 -6.07
N PHE A 72 5.30 8.54 -5.38
CA PHE A 72 6.45 9.43 -5.32
C PHE A 72 7.67 8.75 -4.67
N PHE A 73 7.45 8.01 -3.58
CA PHE A 73 8.45 7.15 -2.95
C PHE A 73 9.00 6.11 -3.94
N ILE A 74 8.13 5.36 -4.63
CA ILE A 74 8.57 4.31 -5.56
C ILE A 74 9.30 4.88 -6.78
N ALA A 75 8.88 6.05 -7.29
CA ALA A 75 9.59 6.75 -8.35
C ALA A 75 11.00 7.13 -7.91
N GLY A 76 11.15 7.70 -6.70
CA GLY A 76 12.45 8.06 -6.14
C GLY A 76 13.34 6.84 -5.86
N LEU A 77 12.78 5.76 -5.30
CA LEU A 77 13.47 4.49 -5.10
C LEU A 77 13.99 3.92 -6.42
N THR A 78 13.14 3.91 -7.44
CA THR A 78 13.50 3.43 -8.78
C THR A 78 14.61 4.27 -9.39
N ALA A 79 14.57 5.60 -9.22
CA ALA A 79 15.62 6.50 -9.69
C ALA A 79 16.96 6.24 -8.98
N VAL A 80 16.96 6.01 -7.66
CA VAL A 80 18.16 5.63 -6.89
C VAL A 80 18.74 4.33 -7.42
N LEU A 81 17.91 3.31 -7.61
CA LEU A 81 18.35 2.00 -8.08
C LEU A 81 18.88 2.04 -9.53
N ARG A 82 18.26 2.82 -10.41
CA ARG A 82 18.73 3.04 -11.81
C ARG A 82 20.08 3.73 -11.90
N ARG A 83 20.42 4.58 -10.94
CA ARG A 83 21.72 5.27 -10.92
C ARG A 83 22.87 4.36 -10.50
N ALA A 84 22.57 3.43 -9.61
CA ALA A 84 23.58 2.54 -9.04
C ALA A 84 23.91 1.33 -9.93
N GLY A 85 23.21 1.11 -11.06
CA GLY A 85 23.49 -0.03 -11.92
C GLY A 85 22.79 0.00 -13.27
N ARG A 86 23.02 -1.05 -14.07
CA ARG A 86 22.47 -1.18 -15.42
C ARG A 86 20.94 -1.39 -15.40
N PRO A 87 20.21 -0.92 -16.43
CA PRO A 87 18.79 -1.24 -16.60
C PRO A 87 18.56 -2.76 -16.63
N THR A 88 17.55 -3.23 -15.90
CA THR A 88 17.13 -4.64 -15.89
C THR A 88 15.61 -4.71 -15.95
N VAL A 89 15.06 -5.81 -16.47
CA VAL A 89 13.60 -6.03 -16.52
C VAL A 89 12.97 -5.87 -15.13
N SER A 90 13.60 -6.40 -14.08
CA SER A 90 13.14 -6.22 -12.70
C SER A 90 13.04 -4.75 -12.30
N LEU A 91 14.01 -3.93 -12.68
CA LEU A 91 14.02 -2.50 -12.36
C LEU A 91 13.00 -1.70 -13.18
N LEU A 92 12.69 -2.15 -14.39
CA LEU A 92 11.66 -1.56 -15.24
C LEU A 92 10.25 -1.87 -14.74
N ALA A 93 10.05 -3.01 -14.06
CA ALA A 93 8.76 -3.46 -13.57
C ALA A 93 8.29 -2.79 -12.26
N ILE A 94 9.20 -2.21 -11.45
CA ILE A 94 8.87 -1.66 -10.12
C ILE A 94 7.77 -0.59 -10.21
N THR A 95 7.98 0.46 -11.02
CA THR A 95 7.02 1.58 -11.10
C THR A 95 5.69 1.16 -11.71
N PRO A 96 5.63 0.47 -12.87
CA PRO A 96 4.36 0.04 -13.44
C PRO A 96 3.55 -0.87 -12.50
N ALA A 97 4.21 -1.83 -11.83
CA ALA A 97 3.53 -2.71 -10.87
C ALA A 97 2.94 -1.91 -9.71
N MET A 98 3.69 -0.96 -9.15
CA MET A 98 3.15 -0.09 -8.09
C MET A 98 2.02 0.81 -8.59
N THR A 99 2.08 1.30 -9.83
CA THR A 99 0.99 2.09 -10.42
C THR A 99 -0.31 1.28 -10.43
N VAL A 100 -0.24 0.00 -10.81
CA VAL A 100 -1.42 -0.90 -10.76
C VAL A 100 -1.94 -1.03 -9.33
N VAL A 101 -1.06 -1.24 -8.34
CA VAL A 101 -1.46 -1.29 -6.91
C VAL A 101 -2.19 -0.03 -6.49
N VAL A 102 -1.64 1.15 -6.80
CA VAL A 102 -2.26 2.43 -6.42
C VAL A 102 -3.59 2.65 -7.12
N VAL A 103 -3.71 2.30 -8.40
CA VAL A 103 -4.98 2.38 -9.13
C VAL A 103 -6.04 1.49 -8.48
N LEU A 104 -5.70 0.23 -8.21
CA LEU A 104 -6.63 -0.71 -7.58
C LEU A 104 -7.01 -0.28 -6.16
N HIS A 105 -6.06 0.15 -5.34
CA HIS A 105 -6.34 0.66 -3.99
C HIS A 105 -7.20 1.94 -4.02
N THR A 106 -6.95 2.84 -4.98
CA THR A 106 -7.77 4.05 -5.15
C THR A 106 -9.21 3.67 -5.53
N LEU A 107 -9.38 2.74 -6.48
CA LEU A 107 -10.70 2.26 -6.89
C LEU A 107 -11.43 1.56 -5.73
N ALA A 108 -10.75 0.70 -4.97
CA ALA A 108 -11.31 0.09 -3.77
C ALA A 108 -11.73 1.15 -2.74
N THR A 109 -10.91 2.20 -2.54
CA THR A 109 -11.22 3.31 -1.63
C THR A 109 -12.48 4.07 -2.06
N VAL A 110 -12.65 4.32 -3.36
CA VAL A 110 -13.87 4.95 -3.89
C VAL A 110 -15.11 4.10 -3.56
N LEU A 111 -15.02 2.78 -3.70
CA LEU A 111 -16.11 1.87 -3.35
C LEU A 111 -16.40 1.86 -1.84
N TRP A 112 -15.38 1.95 -0.99
CA TRP A 112 -15.54 2.13 0.46
C TRP A 112 -16.21 3.45 0.82
N VAL A 113 -15.83 4.54 0.15
CA VAL A 113 -16.48 5.86 0.31
C VAL A 113 -17.95 5.78 -0.09
N MET A 114 -18.28 5.12 -1.20
CA MET A 114 -19.66 4.93 -1.63
C MET A 114 -20.49 4.16 -0.59
N ALA A 115 -19.97 3.06 -0.05
CA ALA A 115 -20.65 2.29 1.01
C ALA A 115 -20.85 3.14 2.28
N SER A 116 -19.81 3.86 2.70
CA SER A 116 -19.84 4.69 3.93
C SER A 116 -20.78 5.89 3.79
N ALA A 117 -20.77 6.56 2.64
CA ALA A 117 -21.65 7.69 2.36
C ALA A 117 -23.11 7.24 2.25
N GLY A 118 -23.38 6.15 1.53
CA GLY A 118 -24.73 5.61 1.35
C GLY A 118 -25.39 5.06 2.61
N ALA A 119 -24.60 4.58 3.57
CA ALA A 119 -25.08 4.04 4.84
C ALA A 119 -25.24 5.10 5.94
N GLY A 120 -24.42 6.16 5.93
CA GLY A 120 -24.31 7.07 7.07
C GLY A 120 -24.35 8.58 6.77
N TYR A 121 -24.24 9.01 5.51
CA TYR A 121 -23.96 10.42 5.19
C TYR A 121 -24.92 10.99 4.13
N HIS A 122 -25.94 11.73 4.58
CA HIS A 122 -26.86 12.59 3.79
C HIS A 122 -27.67 11.93 2.65
N HIS A 123 -27.32 10.73 2.21
CA HIS A 123 -27.98 9.97 1.16
C HIS A 123 -28.21 8.55 1.65
N THR A 124 -29.45 8.08 1.61
CA THR A 124 -29.79 6.68 1.85
C THR A 124 -29.72 5.95 0.52
N PHE A 125 -28.66 5.17 0.32
CA PHE A 125 -28.60 4.22 -0.77
C PHE A 125 -29.36 2.96 -0.41
N ASP A 126 -29.74 2.18 -1.43
CA ASP A 126 -30.31 0.86 -1.20
C ASP A 126 -29.27 -0.08 -0.58
N ASP A 127 -29.70 -0.94 0.35
CA ASP A 127 -28.84 -1.85 1.11
C ASP A 127 -28.06 -2.79 0.18
N SER A 128 -28.67 -3.16 -0.95
CA SER A 128 -28.02 -3.99 -1.97
C SER A 128 -26.81 -3.28 -2.60
N LEU A 129 -26.91 -1.96 -2.82
CA LEU A 129 -25.82 -1.15 -3.39
C LEU A 129 -24.68 -0.95 -2.38
N ILE A 130 -25.00 -0.77 -1.10
CA ILE A 130 -24.00 -0.66 -0.02
C ILE A 130 -23.22 -1.97 0.08
N ARG A 131 -23.91 -3.11 0.13
CA ARG A 131 -23.30 -4.44 0.15
C ARG A 131 -22.45 -4.70 -1.09
N PHE A 132 -22.99 -4.43 -2.27
CA PHE A 132 -22.26 -4.61 -3.51
C PHE A 132 -20.98 -3.76 -3.55
N SER A 133 -21.05 -2.50 -3.12
CA SER A 133 -19.87 -1.61 -3.08
C SER A 133 -18.80 -2.16 -2.14
N PHE A 134 -19.19 -2.65 -0.96
CA PHE A 134 -18.29 -3.29 -0.02
C PHE A 134 -17.63 -4.55 -0.60
N GLU A 135 -18.41 -5.49 -1.14
CA GLU A 135 -17.87 -6.73 -1.74
C GLU A 135 -16.97 -6.42 -2.95
N ALA A 136 -17.41 -5.55 -3.85
CA ALA A 136 -16.65 -5.12 -5.01
C ALA A 136 -15.31 -4.48 -4.61
N SER A 137 -15.27 -3.73 -3.50
CA SER A 137 -14.03 -3.14 -3.01
C SER A 137 -12.97 -4.19 -2.65
N LEU A 138 -13.38 -5.31 -2.05
CA LEU A 138 -12.49 -6.42 -1.68
C LEU A 138 -12.03 -7.18 -2.92
N PHE A 139 -12.93 -7.38 -3.89
CA PHE A 139 -12.62 -7.94 -5.20
C PHE A 139 -11.65 -7.09 -6.02
N VAL A 140 -11.61 -5.78 -5.81
CA VAL A 140 -10.63 -4.89 -6.46
C VAL A 140 -9.32 -4.83 -5.67
N TRP A 141 -9.40 -4.82 -4.33
CA TRP A 141 -8.25 -4.65 -3.45
C TRP A 141 -7.35 -5.89 -3.38
N LEU A 142 -7.91 -7.10 -3.22
CA LEU A 142 -7.12 -8.32 -3.08
C LEU A 142 -6.30 -8.67 -4.34
N PRO A 143 -6.77 -8.44 -5.59
CA PRO A 143 -5.95 -8.60 -6.78
C PRO A 143 -4.79 -7.61 -6.90
N ALA A 144 -4.68 -6.58 -6.05
CA ALA A 144 -3.49 -5.73 -5.99
C ALA A 144 -2.29 -6.45 -5.34
N GLN A 145 -2.53 -7.49 -4.53
CA GLN A 145 -1.51 -8.17 -3.72
C GLN A 145 -0.41 -8.88 -4.56
N PRO A 146 -0.72 -9.52 -5.70
CA PRO A 146 0.31 -10.00 -6.62
C PRO A 146 1.22 -8.88 -7.15
N PHE A 147 0.68 -7.68 -7.40
CA PHE A 147 1.47 -6.54 -7.88
C PHE A 147 2.31 -5.90 -6.77
N VAL A 148 1.82 -5.88 -5.53
CA VAL A 148 2.63 -5.56 -4.34
C VAL A 148 3.81 -6.52 -4.25
N SER A 149 3.54 -7.82 -4.39
CA SER A 149 4.56 -8.86 -4.31
C SER A 149 5.58 -8.76 -5.43
N LEU A 150 5.12 -8.50 -6.65
CA LEU A 150 5.99 -8.25 -7.80
C LEU A 150 6.88 -7.02 -7.57
N THR A 151 6.30 -5.91 -7.09
CA THR A 151 7.04 -4.67 -6.79
C THR A 151 8.13 -4.93 -5.75
N ALA A 152 7.80 -5.61 -4.66
CA ALA A 152 8.74 -5.95 -3.60
C ALA A 152 9.83 -6.91 -4.11
N PHE A 153 9.47 -7.97 -4.83
CA PHE A 153 10.43 -8.92 -5.40
C PHE A 153 11.41 -8.24 -6.36
N CYS A 154 10.90 -7.43 -7.30
CA CYS A 154 11.70 -6.68 -8.25
C CYS A 154 12.63 -5.68 -7.54
N THR A 155 12.14 -5.02 -6.49
CA THR A 155 12.94 -4.13 -5.64
C THR A 155 14.07 -4.89 -4.94
N GLY A 156 13.78 -6.05 -4.35
CA GLY A 156 14.79 -6.89 -3.70
C GLY A 156 15.88 -7.35 -4.67
N MET A 157 15.48 -7.76 -5.88
CA MET A 157 16.41 -8.12 -6.95
C MET A 157 17.28 -6.95 -7.39
N ALA A 158 16.68 -5.77 -7.57
CA ALA A 158 17.40 -4.56 -7.93
C ALA A 158 18.42 -4.17 -6.84
N ILE A 159 18.02 -4.16 -5.56
CA ILE A 159 18.93 -3.85 -4.45
C ILE A 159 20.09 -4.85 -4.38
N ARG A 160 19.83 -6.17 -4.53
CA ARG A 160 20.91 -7.18 -4.53
C ARG A 160 21.93 -6.95 -5.64
N ARG A 161 21.46 -6.55 -6.82
CA ARG A 161 22.31 -6.34 -8.00
C ARG A 161 23.08 -5.04 -7.94
N THR A 162 22.43 -3.94 -7.57
CA THR A 162 23.04 -2.61 -7.59
C THR A 162 23.77 -2.25 -6.31
N ARG A 163 23.45 -2.92 -5.19
CA ARG A 163 23.97 -2.62 -3.84
C ARG A 163 23.75 -1.15 -3.44
N ALA A 164 22.77 -0.48 -4.04
CA ALA A 164 22.45 0.92 -3.76
C ALA A 164 21.94 1.15 -2.33
N LEU A 165 21.41 0.10 -1.70
CA LEU A 165 20.89 0.10 -0.34
C LEU A 165 21.50 -1.09 0.44
N PRO A 166 21.45 -1.07 1.78
CA PRO A 166 21.94 -2.18 2.61
C PRO A 166 21.33 -3.53 2.23
N ARG A 167 22.11 -4.62 2.24
CA ARG A 167 21.63 -5.95 1.78
C ARG A 167 20.41 -6.48 2.54
N TRP A 168 20.25 -6.12 3.80
CA TRP A 168 19.11 -6.55 4.61
C TRP A 168 17.78 -5.99 4.06
N THR A 169 17.78 -4.82 3.39
CA THR A 169 16.56 -4.28 2.79
C THR A 169 16.09 -5.12 1.61
N ALA A 170 17.01 -5.77 0.89
CA ALA A 170 16.63 -6.74 -0.13
C ALA A 170 15.97 -7.97 0.46
N ALA A 171 16.54 -8.52 1.54
CA ALA A 171 15.94 -9.66 2.25
C ALA A 171 14.52 -9.32 2.74
N TYR A 172 14.34 -8.10 3.27
CA TYR A 172 13.03 -7.62 3.69
C TYR A 172 12.04 -7.51 2.51
N SER A 173 12.48 -6.99 1.36
CA SER A 173 11.64 -6.97 0.15
C SER A 173 11.24 -8.37 -0.33
N PHE A 174 12.12 -9.37 -0.25
CA PHE A 174 11.76 -10.75 -0.57
C PHE A 174 10.76 -11.34 0.43
N ALA A 175 10.92 -11.04 1.73
CA ALA A 175 9.96 -11.47 2.74
C ALA A 175 8.57 -10.87 2.48
N THR A 176 8.49 -9.56 2.20
CA THR A 176 7.24 -8.89 1.83
C THR A 176 6.62 -9.51 0.58
N ALA A 177 7.43 -9.83 -0.44
CA ALA A 177 6.93 -10.48 -1.65
C ALA A 177 6.38 -11.89 -1.39
N ALA A 178 7.07 -12.68 -0.58
CA ALA A 178 6.65 -14.04 -0.25
C ALA A 178 5.36 -14.06 0.59
N LEU A 179 5.18 -13.08 1.47
CA LEU A 179 3.97 -12.96 2.30
C LEU A 179 2.78 -12.38 1.53
N GLY A 180 3.01 -11.49 0.57
CA GLY A 180 1.93 -10.86 -0.21
C GLY A 180 1.31 -11.80 -1.25
N LEU A 181 2.07 -12.74 -1.83
CA LEU A 181 1.58 -13.56 -2.93
C LEU A 181 0.43 -14.50 -2.53
N PRO A 182 0.49 -15.23 -1.39
CA PRO A 182 -0.61 -16.08 -0.96
C PRO A 182 -1.88 -15.29 -0.59
N HIS A 183 -1.77 -13.98 -0.36
CA HIS A 183 -2.88 -13.15 0.11
C HIS A 183 -4.05 -13.11 -0.88
N VAL A 184 -3.77 -13.20 -2.20
CA VAL A 184 -4.83 -13.22 -3.21
C VAL A 184 -5.79 -14.41 -3.02
N PHE A 185 -5.33 -15.51 -2.43
CA PHE A 185 -6.17 -16.69 -2.19
C PHE A 185 -7.22 -16.46 -1.09
N PHE A 186 -7.14 -15.38 -0.32
CA PHE A 186 -8.18 -15.03 0.66
C PHE A 186 -9.51 -14.70 -0.03
N LEU A 187 -9.48 -14.33 -1.33
CA LEU A 187 -10.68 -14.21 -2.16
C LEU A 187 -11.49 -15.51 -2.31
N PHE A 188 -10.96 -16.65 -1.88
CA PHE A 188 -11.67 -17.93 -1.94
C PHE A 188 -12.12 -18.43 -0.56
N VAL A 189 -12.00 -17.59 0.48
CA VAL A 189 -12.29 -17.96 1.86
C VAL A 189 -13.56 -17.25 2.34
N ASP A 190 -14.68 -17.97 2.37
CA ASP A 190 -15.99 -17.40 2.73
C ASP A 190 -16.09 -16.93 4.19
N ARG A 191 -15.43 -17.65 5.12
CA ARG A 191 -15.54 -17.43 6.57
C ARG A 191 -14.26 -17.79 7.31
N GLY A 192 -14.13 -17.30 8.54
CA GLY A 192 -13.00 -17.59 9.43
C GLY A 192 -11.87 -16.57 9.31
N TRP A 193 -10.74 -16.85 9.94
CA TRP A 193 -9.69 -15.83 10.17
C TRP A 193 -9.01 -15.32 8.89
N PHE A 194 -9.08 -16.08 7.80
CA PHE A 194 -8.52 -15.71 6.50
C PHE A 194 -9.55 -15.12 5.54
N ALA A 195 -10.79 -14.90 5.99
CA ALA A 195 -11.80 -14.25 5.17
C ALA A 195 -11.40 -12.79 4.86
N PRO A 196 -11.75 -12.27 3.67
CA PRO A 196 -11.57 -10.87 3.34
C PRO A 196 -12.21 -9.95 4.38
N GLY A 197 -11.44 -8.97 4.87
CA GLY A 197 -11.86 -8.01 5.91
C GLY A 197 -11.37 -8.37 7.32
N GLU A 198 -10.81 -9.57 7.52
CA GLU A 198 -10.29 -10.01 8.82
C GLU A 198 -8.84 -9.59 9.05
N GLY A 199 -8.41 -9.56 10.31
CA GLY A 199 -7.10 -9.07 10.76
C GLY A 199 -5.87 -9.54 9.94
N PRO A 200 -5.74 -10.82 9.55
CA PRO A 200 -4.60 -11.29 8.75
C PRO A 200 -4.49 -10.60 7.38
N SER A 201 -5.62 -10.29 6.75
CA SER A 201 -5.62 -9.57 5.47
C SER A 201 -5.06 -8.15 5.63
N LEU A 202 -5.37 -7.51 6.77
CA LEU A 202 -4.92 -6.16 7.11
C LEU A 202 -3.50 -6.12 7.64
N ALA A 203 -3.04 -7.19 8.29
CA ALA A 203 -1.66 -7.32 8.74
C ALA A 203 -0.69 -7.28 7.54
N LEU A 204 -1.05 -7.93 6.43
CA LEU A 204 -0.24 -7.91 5.21
C LEU A 204 -0.20 -6.53 4.53
N PHE A 205 -1.32 -5.80 4.57
CA PHE A 205 -1.35 -4.39 4.19
C PHE A 205 -0.42 -3.54 5.07
N GLY A 206 -0.50 -3.69 6.38
CA GLY A 206 0.38 -3.02 7.33
C GLY A 206 1.87 -3.36 7.10
N LEU A 207 2.18 -4.63 6.81
CA LEU A 207 3.52 -5.10 6.46
C LEU A 207 4.05 -4.43 5.19
N PHE A 208 3.22 -4.23 4.17
CA PHE A 208 3.60 -3.50 2.96
C PHE A 208 3.95 -2.04 3.26
N TYR A 209 3.16 -1.33 4.06
CA TYR A 209 3.48 0.06 4.42
C TYR A 209 4.66 0.15 5.39
N LEU A 210 4.85 -0.85 6.25
CA LEU A 210 6.07 -0.95 7.05
C LEU A 210 7.28 -1.10 6.12
N TRP A 211 7.14 -1.91 5.07
CA TRP A 211 8.15 -2.04 4.01
C TRP A 211 8.46 -0.72 3.30
N THR A 212 7.46 0.09 2.95
CA THR A 212 7.70 1.42 2.37
C THR A 212 8.43 2.35 3.34
N ALA A 213 8.06 2.36 4.62
CA ALA A 213 8.72 3.20 5.63
C ALA A 213 10.16 2.79 5.88
N VAL A 214 10.42 1.48 6.01
CA VAL A 214 11.76 0.93 6.25
C VAL A 214 12.71 1.24 5.09
N LEU A 215 12.24 1.08 3.84
CA LEU A 215 13.01 1.49 2.67
C LEU A 215 13.17 3.00 2.56
N GLY A 216 12.14 3.77 2.90
CA GLY A 216 12.22 5.22 2.98
C GLY A 216 13.30 5.69 3.96
N LEU A 217 13.35 5.12 5.16
CA LEU A 217 14.40 5.36 6.15
C LEU A 217 15.79 4.98 5.62
N ALA A 218 15.91 3.87 4.90
CA ALA A 218 17.18 3.48 4.28
C ALA A 218 17.64 4.49 3.21
N MET A 219 16.71 5.00 2.40
CA MET A 219 17.00 6.06 1.41
C MET A 219 17.44 7.37 2.06
N LEU A 220 16.85 7.74 3.21
CA LEU A 220 17.23 8.94 3.95
C LEU A 220 18.66 8.90 4.50
N ARG A 221 19.23 7.70 4.67
CA ARG A 221 20.60 7.49 5.16
C ARG A 221 21.65 7.44 4.05
N LEU A 222 21.27 7.59 2.79
CA LEU A 222 22.23 7.60 1.70
C LEU A 222 23.16 8.84 1.80
N PRO A 223 24.48 8.67 1.58
CA PRO A 223 25.41 9.79 1.61
C PRO A 223 25.01 10.85 0.57
N ALA A 224 25.32 12.13 0.86
CA ALA A 224 25.36 13.13 -0.19
C ALA A 224 26.32 12.65 -1.26
N GLY A 225 25.86 12.46 -2.51
CA GLY A 225 26.79 12.32 -3.62
C GLY A 225 27.73 13.52 -3.60
N SER A 226 29.03 13.27 -3.42
CA SER A 226 30.07 14.26 -3.66
C SER A 226 29.85 14.79 -5.06
N ARG A 227 29.60 16.10 -5.19
CA ARG A 227 29.67 16.77 -6.49
C ARG A 227 31.04 16.40 -7.05
N SER A 228 31.09 15.58 -8.09
CA SER A 228 32.25 15.49 -8.96
C SER A 228 32.29 16.81 -9.74
N GLY A 229 32.71 17.84 -9.02
CA GLY A 229 33.10 19.15 -9.52
C GLY A 229 34.55 19.37 -9.09
N ASP A 230 35.40 18.40 -9.40
CA ASP A 230 36.81 18.66 -9.70
C ASP A 230 36.93 18.58 -11.23
N GLU A 231 36.26 19.51 -11.92
CA GLU A 231 36.80 20.05 -13.16
C GLU A 231 37.74 21.19 -12.73
N GLY A 232 38.83 20.80 -12.09
CA GLY A 232 39.97 21.65 -11.78
C GLY A 232 41.03 21.41 -12.83
N THR A 233 41.28 22.47 -13.61
CA THR A 233 42.50 22.83 -14.35
C THR A 233 42.91 22.00 -15.54
#